data_AF-A0A402DRT2-F1
#
_entry.id   AF-A0A402DRT2-F1
#
_cell.length_a   1.000
_cell.length_b   1.000
_cell.length_c   1.000
_cell.angle_alpha   90.00
_cell.angle_beta   90.00
_cell.angle_gamma   90.00
#
_symmetry.space_group_name_H-M   'P 1'
#
loop_
_entity.id
_entity.type
_entity.pdbx_description
1 polymer ?
#
loop_
_entity_poly.entity_id
_entity_poly.type
_entity_poly.pdbx_seq_one_letter_code
_entity_poly.pdbx_strand_id
1 'polypeptide(L)'
;MPAKGTRKARYAARRKRRMDAVEHDLSAEQWAALTAAWGGCAYCGAAGVPLQRDCVLPISRGGRYTLDNIAPACASCNASKCNDEVTSWLRRKRLDERAFLTRHVEIQSTLARTAAPTP
;
A
#
# COMPACT_ATOMS: atom_id res chain seq x y z
N MET A 1 -12.41 39.21 -0.52
CA MET A 1 -11.42 38.22 -0.05
C MET A 1 -11.98 36.83 -0.30
N PRO A 2 -11.40 35.97 -1.17
CA PRO A 2 -11.94 34.63 -1.37
C PRO A 2 -11.80 33.83 -0.07
N ALA A 3 -12.87 33.14 0.33
CA ALA A 3 -12.89 32.33 1.54
C ALA A 3 -11.73 31.33 1.52
N LYS A 4 -10.86 31.39 2.53
CA LYS A 4 -9.76 30.42 2.69
C LYS A 4 -10.39 29.03 2.84
N GLY A 5 -10.25 28.18 1.83
CA GLY A 5 -10.88 26.87 1.78
C GLY A 5 -10.65 26.05 3.06
N THR A 6 -11.66 25.28 3.47
CA THR A 6 -11.66 24.51 4.72
C THR A 6 -10.45 23.57 4.80
N ARG A 7 -10.04 23.18 6.02
CA ARG A 7 -8.96 22.18 6.22
C ARG A 7 -9.21 20.89 5.43
N LYS A 8 -10.46 20.44 5.37
CA LYS A 8 -10.89 19.26 4.59
C LYS A 8 -10.68 19.46 3.08
N ALA A 9 -11.08 20.61 2.54
CA ALA A 9 -10.89 20.92 1.13
C ALA A 9 -9.39 20.99 0.76
N ARG A 10 -8.58 21.61 1.62
CA ARG A 10 -7.12 21.66 1.45
C ARG A 10 -6.48 20.27 1.47
N TYR A 11 -6.90 19.39 2.40
CA TYR A 11 -6.42 18.02 2.46
C TYR A 11 -6.78 17.21 1.21
N ALA A 12 -8.04 17.30 0.75
CA ALA A 12 -8.50 16.64 -0.45
C ALA A 12 -7.73 17.10 -1.70
N ALA A 13 -7.56 18.41 -1.88
CA ALA A 13 -6.76 18.97 -2.98
C ALA A 13 -5.30 18.51 -2.95
N ARG A 14 -4.67 18.47 -1.76
CA ARG A 14 -3.30 17.95 -1.60
C ARG A 14 -3.22 16.47 -1.94
N ARG A 15 -4.21 15.67 -1.53
CA ARG A 15 -4.27 14.23 -1.84
C ARG A 15 -4.43 14.01 -3.34
N LYS A 16 -5.33 14.74 -3.99
CA LYS A 16 -5.53 14.67 -5.45
C LYS A 16 -4.23 14.95 -6.20
N ARG A 17 -3.59 16.10 -5.94
CA ARG A 17 -2.31 16.48 -6.56
C ARG A 17 -1.21 15.42 -6.39
N ARG A 18 -1.21 14.71 -5.26
CA ARG A 18 -0.24 13.64 -5.00
C ARG A 18 -0.54 12.38 -5.81
N MET A 19 -1.82 12.02 -5.98
CA MET A 19 -2.19 10.89 -6.85
C MET A 19 -1.88 11.24 -8.31
N ASP A 20 -2.23 12.45 -8.75
CA ASP A 20 -1.99 12.92 -10.12
C ASP A 20 -0.49 12.97 -10.48
N ALA A 21 0.39 12.99 -9.47
CA ALA A 21 1.85 13.06 -9.64
C ALA A 21 2.56 11.70 -9.60
N VAL A 22 1.85 10.60 -9.34
CA VAL A 22 2.45 9.26 -9.24
C VAL A 22 1.72 8.26 -10.11
N GLU A 23 2.43 7.22 -10.54
CA GLU A 23 1.81 6.09 -11.22
C GLU A 23 0.81 5.38 -10.30
N HIS A 24 -0.33 5.02 -10.87
CA HIS A 24 -1.44 4.38 -10.18
C HIS A 24 -2.11 3.30 -11.05
N ASP A 25 -1.28 2.40 -11.55
CA ASP A 25 -1.62 1.39 -12.56
C ASP A 25 -1.99 0.02 -11.98
N LEU A 26 -2.05 -0.13 -10.65
CA LEU A 26 -2.43 -1.40 -10.01
C LEU A 26 -3.81 -1.87 -10.50
N SER A 27 -3.82 -2.94 -11.30
CA SER A 27 -5.04 -3.50 -11.86
C SER A 27 -5.87 -4.27 -10.82
N ALA A 28 -7.13 -4.56 -11.15
CA ALA A 28 -7.99 -5.36 -10.28
C ALA A 28 -7.48 -6.80 -10.16
N GLU A 29 -6.94 -7.36 -11.25
CA GLU A 29 -6.36 -8.70 -11.33
C GLU A 29 -5.08 -8.78 -10.51
N GLN A 30 -4.19 -7.79 -10.65
CA GLN A 30 -2.98 -7.67 -9.83
C GLN A 30 -3.33 -7.57 -8.34
N TRP A 31 -4.34 -6.78 -8.00
CA TRP A 31 -4.84 -6.69 -6.63
C TRP A 31 -5.37 -8.03 -6.10
N ALA A 32 -6.18 -8.74 -6.88
CA ALA A 32 -6.69 -10.06 -6.51
C ALA A 32 -5.54 -11.05 -6.29
N ALA A 33 -4.59 -11.12 -7.22
CA ALA A 33 -3.41 -11.98 -7.10
C ALA A 33 -2.55 -11.64 -5.88
N LEU A 34 -2.37 -10.35 -5.58
CA LEU A 34 -1.65 -9.88 -4.40
C LEU A 34 -2.37 -10.31 -3.10
N THR A 35 -3.68 -10.09 -3.01
CA THR A 35 -4.46 -10.51 -1.82
C THR A 35 -4.42 -12.03 -1.61
N ALA A 36 -4.49 -12.81 -2.69
CA ALA A 36 -4.39 -14.27 -2.63
C ALA A 36 -2.99 -14.72 -2.18
N ALA A 37 -1.93 -14.12 -2.70
CA ALA A 37 -0.55 -14.46 -2.34
C ALA A 37 -0.22 -14.17 -0.88
N TRP A 38 -0.81 -13.11 -0.31
CA TRP A 38 -0.69 -12.79 1.12
C TRP A 38 -1.60 -13.65 2.01
N GLY A 39 -2.78 -14.04 1.52
CA GLY A 39 -3.76 -14.84 2.28
C GLY A 39 -4.45 -14.09 3.42
N GLY A 40 -4.25 -12.77 3.53
CA GLY A 40 -4.78 -11.94 4.61
C GLY A 40 -4.07 -10.59 4.69
N CYS A 41 -4.21 -9.92 5.83
CA CYS A 41 -3.47 -8.70 6.13
C CYS A 41 -1.96 -8.99 6.19
N ALA A 42 -1.18 -8.28 5.39
CA ALA A 42 0.27 -8.41 5.29
C ALA A 42 1.02 -8.11 6.61
N TYR A 43 0.34 -7.50 7.58
CA TYR A 43 0.94 -7.08 8.84
C TYR A 43 0.55 -7.96 10.02
N CYS A 44 -0.76 -8.10 10.27
CA CYS A 44 -1.25 -8.86 11.42
C CYS A 44 -1.73 -10.28 11.06
N GLY A 45 -1.73 -10.65 9.79
CA GLY A 45 -2.19 -11.97 9.32
C GLY A 45 -3.70 -12.18 9.35
N ALA A 46 -4.50 -11.18 9.74
CA ALA A 46 -5.96 -11.32 9.78
C ALA A 46 -6.52 -11.69 8.40
N ALA A 47 -7.19 -12.83 8.32
CA ALA A 47 -7.86 -13.34 7.14
C ALA A 47 -9.38 -13.18 7.26
N GLY A 48 -10.10 -13.25 6.14
CA GLY A 48 -11.57 -13.13 6.12
C GLY A 48 -12.11 -11.73 6.43
N VAL A 49 -11.25 -10.72 6.49
CA VAL A 49 -11.63 -9.31 6.70
C VAL A 49 -11.44 -8.50 5.41
N PRO A 50 -12.19 -7.40 5.20
CA PRO A 50 -11.95 -6.52 4.08
C PRO A 50 -10.52 -5.96 4.09
N LEU A 51 -9.81 -6.16 2.99
CA LEU A 51 -8.44 -5.69 2.81
C LEU A 51 -8.41 -4.39 2.00
N GLN A 52 -7.53 -3.49 2.41
CA GLN A 52 -7.27 -2.20 1.80
C GLN A 52 -5.88 -2.22 1.18
N ARG A 53 -5.68 -1.42 0.13
CA ARG A 53 -4.39 -1.21 -0.52
C ARG A 53 -3.59 -0.20 0.31
N ASP A 54 -2.60 -0.67 1.05
CA ASP A 54 -1.64 0.19 1.75
C ASP A 54 -0.35 0.34 0.95
N CYS A 55 0.21 1.55 0.93
CA CYS A 55 1.47 1.82 0.26
C CYS A 55 2.64 1.63 1.23
N VAL A 56 3.54 0.69 0.95
CA VAL A 56 4.75 0.38 1.72
C VAL A 56 5.59 1.64 1.94
N LEU A 57 5.92 2.35 0.84
CA LEU A 57 6.35 3.73 0.86
C LEU A 57 5.12 4.63 0.64
N PRO A 58 4.74 5.51 1.58
CA PRO A 58 3.60 6.39 1.40
C PRO A 58 3.83 7.38 0.25
N ILE A 59 2.76 7.71 -0.48
CA ILE A 59 2.81 8.62 -1.63
C ILE A 59 3.33 10.02 -1.24
N SER A 60 3.12 10.45 0.00
CA SER A 60 3.69 11.71 0.52
C SER A 60 5.21 11.73 0.59
N ARG A 61 5.87 10.58 0.46
CA ARG A 61 7.32 10.39 0.46
C ARG A 61 7.83 9.82 -0.87
N GLY A 62 7.04 9.92 -1.94
CA GLY A 62 7.44 9.47 -3.29
C GLY A 62 7.04 8.04 -3.64
N GLY A 63 6.25 7.35 -2.81
CA GLY A 63 5.70 6.05 -3.18
C GLY A 63 4.69 6.13 -4.31
N ARG A 64 4.54 5.02 -5.04
CA ARG A 64 3.62 4.85 -6.18
C ARG A 64 2.47 3.90 -5.83
N TYR A 65 1.40 3.91 -6.61
CA TYR A 65 0.24 3.03 -6.41
C TYR A 65 0.28 1.86 -7.40
N THR A 66 1.37 1.10 -7.29
CA THR A 66 1.84 0.06 -8.21
C THR A 66 1.97 -1.28 -7.47
N LEU A 67 2.07 -2.39 -8.19
CA LEU A 67 2.19 -3.73 -7.61
C LEU A 67 3.41 -3.89 -6.67
N ASP A 68 4.50 -3.18 -6.97
CA ASP A 68 5.76 -3.22 -6.21
C ASP A 68 5.73 -2.39 -4.90
N ASN A 69 4.72 -1.54 -4.71
CA ASN A 69 4.63 -0.68 -3.53
C ASN A 69 3.37 -0.92 -2.69
N ILE A 70 2.47 -1.80 -3.11
CA ILE A 70 1.21 -2.06 -2.40
C ILE A 70 1.29 -3.35 -1.60
N ALA A 71 0.76 -3.32 -0.39
CA ALA A 71 0.51 -4.49 0.45
C ALA A 71 -0.96 -4.49 0.94
N PRO A 72 -1.60 -5.65 1.04
CA PRO A 72 -2.96 -5.74 1.57
C PRO A 72 -2.97 -5.56 3.08
N ALA A 73 -3.81 -4.66 3.58
CA ALA A 73 -3.88 -4.32 4.99
C ALA A 73 -5.34 -4.30 5.48
N CYS A 74 -5.60 -4.83 6.67
CA CYS A 74 -6.90 -4.63 7.31
C CYS A 74 -7.07 -3.16 7.74
N ALA A 75 -8.31 -2.74 8.00
CA ALA A 75 -8.61 -1.36 8.36
C ALA A 75 -7.83 -0.84 9.59
N SER A 76 -7.64 -1.69 10.61
CA SER A 76 -6.92 -1.30 11.83
C SER A 76 -5.42 -1.09 11.59
N CYS A 77 -4.76 -1.99 10.84
CA CYS A 77 -3.35 -1.83 10.51
C CYS A 77 -3.11 -0.65 9.56
N ASN A 78 -3.93 -0.51 8.52
CA ASN A 78 -3.83 0.61 7.58
C ASN A 78 -4.02 1.97 8.29
N ALA A 79 -5.02 2.08 9.17
CA ALA A 79 -5.23 3.28 9.97
C ALA A 79 -4.06 3.54 10.95
N SER A 80 -3.51 2.48 11.57
CA SER A 80 -2.38 2.60 12.48
C SER A 80 -1.09 3.04 11.78
N LYS A 81 -0.86 2.60 10.53
CA LYS A 81 0.31 3.01 9.74
C LYS A 81 0.14 4.41 9.16
N CYS A 82 -1.04 4.75 8.66
CA CYS A 82 -1.35 6.06 8.12
C CYS A 82 -0.32 6.49 7.04
N ASN A 83 0.39 7.60 7.25
CA ASN A 83 1.40 8.11 6.32
C ASN A 83 2.84 7.78 6.76
N ASP A 84 3.02 6.83 7.67
CA ASP A 84 4.33 6.34 8.03
C ASP A 84 4.86 5.36 6.99
N GLU A 85 6.18 5.34 6.85
CA GLU A 85 6.88 4.30 6.10
C GLU A 85 6.77 2.97 6.82
N VAL A 86 6.60 1.87 6.07
CA VAL A 86 6.33 0.54 6.63
C VAL A 86 7.39 0.12 7.65
N THR A 87 8.67 0.32 7.36
CA THR A 87 9.79 -0.18 8.19
C THR A 87 9.78 0.47 9.57
N SER A 88 9.63 1.79 9.59
CA SER A 88 9.54 2.60 10.80
C SER A 88 8.28 2.26 11.61
N TRP A 89 7.16 1.99 10.94
CA TRP A 89 5.92 1.58 11.60
C TRP A 89 6.00 0.16 12.18
N LEU A 90 6.55 -0.80 11.43
CA LEU A 90 6.75 -2.20 11.88
C LEU A 90 7.62 -2.25 13.13
N ARG A 91 8.75 -1.53 13.15
CA ARG A 91 9.62 -1.41 14.33
C ARG A 91 8.87 -0.86 15.54
N ARG A 92 8.08 0.20 15.36
CA ARG A 92 7.25 0.80 16.43
C ARG A 92 6.19 -0.17 16.96
N LYS A 93 5.60 -0.98 16.08
CA LYS A 93 4.60 -2.00 16.43
C LYS A 93 5.23 -3.29 16.94
N ARG A 94 6.57 -3.40 16.96
CA ARG A 94 7.32 -4.62 17.29
C ARG A 94 6.91 -5.83 16.44
N LEU A 95 6.59 -5.56 15.17
CA LEU A 95 6.34 -6.59 14.17
C LEU A 95 7.65 -6.98 13.49
N ASP A 96 7.69 -8.18 12.91
CA ASP A 96 8.89 -8.71 12.24
C ASP A 96 9.09 -8.02 10.88
N GLU A 97 9.93 -6.99 10.87
CA GLU A 97 10.30 -6.24 9.67
C GLU A 97 10.98 -7.12 8.62
N ARG A 98 11.87 -8.02 9.03
CA ARG A 98 12.65 -8.84 8.11
C ARG A 98 11.73 -9.84 7.41
N ALA A 99 10.86 -10.50 8.16
CA ALA A 99 9.87 -11.42 7.60
C ALA A 99 8.95 -10.71 6.59
N PHE A 100 8.45 -9.52 6.95
CA PHE A 100 7.64 -8.71 6.03
C PHE A 100 8.38 -8.39 4.73
N LEU A 101 9.60 -7.82 4.81
CA LEU A 101 10.35 -7.40 3.62
C LEU A 101 10.72 -8.58 2.72
N THR A 102 11.10 -9.71 3.32
CA THR A 102 11.44 -10.93 2.57
C THR A 102 10.21 -11.43 1.80
N ARG A 103 9.08 -11.59 2.51
CA ARG A 103 7.81 -12.04 1.92
C ARG A 103 7.32 -11.09 0.82
N HIS A 104 7.46 -9.79 1.04
CA HIS A 104 7.06 -8.75 0.09
C HIS A 104 7.80 -8.88 -1.24
N VAL A 105 9.14 -9.00 -1.19
CA VAL A 105 9.98 -9.19 -2.38
C VAL A 105 9.66 -10.50 -3.10
N GLU A 106 9.46 -11.60 -2.36
CA GLU A 106 9.11 -12.91 -2.93
C GLU A 106 7.79 -12.88 -3.71
N ILE A 107 6.74 -12.29 -3.11
CA ILE A 107 5.43 -12.17 -3.74
C ILE A 107 5.53 -11.32 -4.99
N GLN A 108 6.21 -10.18 -4.92
CA GLN A 108 6.36 -9.28 -6.07
C GLN A 108 7.12 -9.92 -7.22
N SER A 109 8.24 -10.56 -6.92
CA SER A 109 9.03 -11.28 -7.92
C SER A 109 8.19 -12.39 -8.58
N THR A 110 7.34 -13.05 -7.80
CA THR A 110 6.44 -14.10 -8.31
C THR A 110 5.36 -13.51 -9.22
N LEU A 111 4.67 -12.46 -8.80
CA LEU A 111 3.61 -11.84 -9.58
C LEU A 111 4.13 -11.14 -10.84
N ALA A 112 5.31 -10.51 -10.77
CA ALA A 112 5.96 -9.89 -11.93
C ALA A 112 6.33 -10.92 -13.01
N ARG A 113 6.80 -12.11 -12.61
CA ARG A 113 7.08 -13.21 -13.55
C ARG A 113 5.82 -13.73 -14.25
N THR A 114 4.71 -13.81 -13.53
CA THR A 114 3.44 -14.28 -14.09
C THR A 114 2.77 -13.24 -15.01
N ALA A 115 3.06 -11.95 -14.79
CA ALA A 115 2.50 -10.85 -15.58
C ALA A 115 3.30 -10.51 -16.85
N ALA A 116 4.51 -11.03 -17.01
CA ALA A 116 5.28 -10.83 -18.24
C ALA A 116 4.63 -11.61 -19.40
N PRO A 117 4.37 -10.98 -20.55
CA PRO A 117 3.92 -11.71 -21.73
C PRO A 117 4.98 -12.75 -22.11
N THR A 118 4.56 -14.00 -22.30
CA THR A 118 5.34 -15.05 -22.96
C THR A 118 5.87 -14.50 -24.30
N PRO A 119 7.14 -14.75 -24.67
CA PRO A 119 7.70 -14.29 -25.94
C PRO A 119 6.90 -14.80 -27.14
#